data_AF-A0A1G6UHS9-F1
#
_entry.id   AF-A0A1G6UHS9-F1
#
_cell.length_a   1.000
_cell.length_b   1.000
_cell.length_c   1.000
_cell.angle_alpha   90.00
_cell.angle_beta   90.00
_cell.angle_gamma   90.00
#
_symmetry.space_group_name_H-M   'P 1'
#
loop_
_entity.id
_entity.type
_entity.pdbx_description
1 polymer ?
#
loop_
_entity_poly.entity_id
_entity_poly.type
_entity_poly.pdbx_seq_one_letter_code
_entity_poly.pdbx_strand_id
1 'polypeptide(L)'
;MANGGGANGRYDVLPVTGGKCNGRGSAMRSKPAVGMKTHWLRLMHREALERLDDAGALRGVRPDSNASYLLELIAFELLLKFVAYAAEPANIERKKSFRHDYRKIFDALPLDVQHRLLASAGERIGPSALSDRDRVFADWTANFDGLRYPFEKYEGDTAEEYAARGNQWLSAGGCLEDAMFRFHPQELFGMLYALRVEAQERLQQLQQ
;
A
#
# COMPACT_ATOMS: atom_id res chain seq x y z
N MET A 1 32.33 -8.85 35.38
CA MET A 1 31.16 -9.18 36.24
C MET A 1 30.58 -7.88 36.76
N ALA A 2 29.38 -7.50 36.29
CA ALA A 2 28.36 -6.67 36.95
C ALA A 2 27.37 -6.11 35.91
N ASN A 3 26.12 -6.61 36.00
CA ASN A 3 24.81 -5.98 35.85
C ASN A 3 24.47 -4.86 34.84
N GLY A 4 23.32 -5.08 34.20
CA GLY A 4 22.38 -4.09 33.67
C GLY A 4 21.39 -4.80 32.74
N GLY A 5 20.27 -5.36 33.24
CA GLY A 5 18.97 -4.67 33.33
C GLY A 5 18.37 -4.48 31.93
N GLY A 6 17.32 -5.16 31.45
CA GLY A 6 16.10 -5.59 32.10
C GLY A 6 14.93 -4.85 31.43
N ALA A 7 14.16 -5.51 30.57
CA ALA A 7 12.80 -5.11 30.21
C ALA A 7 12.04 -6.29 29.57
N ASN A 8 11.12 -6.84 30.37
CA ASN A 8 10.18 -7.89 30.03
C ASN A 8 9.08 -7.36 29.09
N GLY A 9 8.96 -7.92 27.88
CA GLY A 9 7.74 -7.85 27.09
C GLY A 9 6.74 -8.87 27.59
N ARG A 10 5.72 -8.41 28.34
CA ARG A 10 4.55 -9.21 28.72
C ARG A 10 3.70 -9.46 27.47
N TYR A 11 3.62 -10.72 27.05
CA TYR A 11 2.55 -11.19 26.18
C TYR A 11 1.34 -11.52 27.06
N ASP A 12 0.24 -10.77 26.91
CA ASP A 12 -1.03 -11.10 27.54
C ASP A 12 -1.63 -12.33 26.85
N VAL A 13 -1.41 -13.49 27.46
CA VAL A 13 -2.10 -14.74 27.16
C VAL A 13 -3.30 -14.84 28.11
N LEU A 14 -4.51 -14.68 27.59
CA LEU A 14 -5.74 -14.87 28.36
C LEU A 14 -6.03 -16.37 28.56
N PRO A 15 -6.43 -16.81 29.76
CA PRO A 15 -6.76 -18.21 30.02
C PRO A 15 -8.18 -18.56 29.55
N VAL A 16 -8.31 -19.78 29.01
CA VAL A 16 -9.59 -20.43 28.70
C VAL A 16 -10.15 -21.03 30.00
N THR A 17 -11.25 -20.50 30.50
CA THR A 17 -12.08 -21.19 31.52
C THR A 17 -13.52 -21.24 31.06
N GLY A 18 -14.03 -22.46 30.94
CA GLY A 18 -15.44 -22.73 30.65
C GLY A 18 -16.34 -22.41 31.84
N GLY A 19 -17.53 -21.88 31.54
CA GLY A 19 -18.61 -21.71 32.49
C GLY A 19 -19.94 -21.59 31.75
N LYS A 20 -20.84 -22.55 31.96
CA LYS A 20 -22.24 -22.51 31.52
C LYS A 20 -23.03 -21.54 32.41
N CYS A 21 -23.85 -20.67 31.82
CA CYS A 21 -25.01 -20.06 32.49
C CYS A 21 -26.18 -19.90 31.50
N ASN A 22 -27.35 -20.38 31.91
CA ASN A 22 -28.64 -20.20 31.26
C ASN A 22 -29.28 -18.87 31.67
N GLY A 23 -29.98 -18.21 30.75
CA GLY A 23 -31.27 -17.57 31.05
C GLY A 23 -31.41 -16.07 30.82
N ARG A 24 -32.43 -15.74 30.01
CA ARG A 24 -33.27 -14.52 29.95
C ARG A 24 -32.72 -13.29 29.22
N GLY A 25 -33.24 -13.11 28.01
CA GLY A 25 -34.21 -12.05 27.70
C GLY A 25 -33.74 -10.59 27.77
N SER A 26 -33.78 -9.96 26.58
CA SER A 26 -34.10 -8.56 26.32
C SER A 26 -32.98 -7.67 25.77
N ALA A 27 -33.40 -6.85 24.80
CA ALA A 27 -32.71 -5.78 24.09
C ALA A 27 -31.69 -6.18 23.00
N MET A 28 -32.19 -6.51 21.80
CA MET A 28 -31.47 -6.22 20.57
C MET A 28 -31.29 -4.70 20.43
N ARG A 29 -30.19 -4.16 20.96
CA ARG A 29 -29.61 -2.90 20.46
C ARG A 29 -28.71 -3.24 19.28
N SER A 30 -29.30 -3.33 18.09
CA SER A 30 -28.55 -3.44 16.84
C SER A 30 -27.99 -2.08 16.41
N LYS A 31 -26.92 -1.61 17.05
CA LYS A 31 -25.96 -0.67 16.44
C LYS A 31 -24.53 -0.93 16.94
N PRO A 32 -23.72 -1.74 16.23
CA PRO A 32 -22.26 -1.57 16.27
C PRO A 32 -21.54 -1.59 14.90
N ALA A 33 -22.23 -1.90 13.79
CA ALA A 33 -21.55 -2.16 12.51
C ALA A 33 -20.99 -0.91 11.81
N VAL A 34 -21.58 0.27 12.01
CA VAL A 34 -21.18 1.51 11.31
C VAL A 34 -19.94 2.16 11.96
N GLY A 35 -19.87 2.14 13.30
CA GLY A 35 -18.75 2.73 14.05
C GLY A 35 -17.42 1.97 13.85
N MET A 36 -17.47 0.64 13.80
CA MET A 36 -16.28 -0.19 13.56
C MET A 36 -15.67 0.03 12.16
N LYS A 37 -16.52 0.15 11.12
CA LYS A 37 -16.05 0.39 9.73
C LYS A 37 -15.34 1.74 9.60
N THR A 38 -15.85 2.77 10.29
CA THR A 38 -15.27 4.12 10.25
C THR A 38 -13.91 4.19 10.94
N HIS A 39 -13.74 3.54 12.09
CA HIS A 39 -12.45 3.48 12.77
C HIS A 39 -11.38 2.79 11.91
N TRP A 40 -11.72 1.67 11.28
CA TRP A 40 -10.80 0.95 10.41
C TRP A 40 -10.34 1.76 9.19
N LEU A 41 -11.25 2.51 8.55
CA LEU A 41 -10.88 3.42 7.46
C LEU A 41 -9.93 4.53 7.94
N ARG A 42 -10.18 5.12 9.11
CA ARG A 42 -9.29 6.14 9.69
C ARG A 42 -7.90 5.58 10.00
N LEU A 43 -7.84 4.35 10.53
CA LEU A 43 -6.58 3.66 10.76
C LEU A 43 -5.83 3.44 9.45
N MET A 44 -6.49 2.90 8.41
CA MET A 44 -5.89 2.67 7.10
C MET A 44 -5.30 3.95 6.49
N HIS A 45 -6.04 5.06 6.54
CA HIS A 45 -5.57 6.36 6.06
C HIS A 45 -4.35 6.85 6.85
N ARG A 46 -4.39 6.78 8.19
CA ARG A 46 -3.29 7.20 9.04
C ARG A 46 -2.01 6.40 8.76
N GLU A 47 -2.12 5.07 8.74
CA GLU A 47 -0.98 4.19 8.44
C GLU A 47 -0.38 4.48 7.07
N ALA A 48 -1.21 4.81 6.07
CA ALA A 48 -0.70 5.17 4.75
C ALA A 48 0.14 6.44 4.77
N LEU A 49 -0.27 7.47 5.52
CA LEU A 49 0.48 8.71 5.68
C LEU A 49 1.78 8.48 6.46
N GLU A 50 1.74 7.68 7.52
CA GLU A 50 2.95 7.31 8.28
C GLU A 50 3.99 6.62 7.38
N ARG A 51 3.58 5.74 6.45
CA ARG A 51 4.51 5.14 5.47
C ARG A 51 5.12 6.15 4.50
N LEU A 52 4.39 7.21 4.13
CA LEU A 52 4.94 8.26 3.28
C LEU A 52 5.96 9.11 4.04
N ASP A 53 5.69 9.42 5.30
CA ASP A 53 6.63 10.15 6.16
C ASP A 53 7.91 9.32 6.36
N ASP A 54 7.78 8.02 6.64
CA ASP A 54 8.90 7.08 6.75
C ASP A 54 9.70 6.98 5.43
N ALA A 55 9.01 6.91 4.29
CA ALA A 55 9.65 6.87 2.98
C ALA A 55 10.47 8.15 2.72
N GLY A 56 9.92 9.31 3.07
CA GLY A 56 10.60 10.61 2.95
C GLY A 56 11.83 10.69 3.85
N ALA A 57 11.71 10.31 5.12
CA ALA A 57 12.83 10.28 6.06
C ALA A 57 13.94 9.33 5.58
N LEU A 58 13.57 8.12 5.13
CA LEU A 58 14.51 7.12 4.65
C LEU A 58 15.25 7.58 3.39
N ARG A 59 14.56 8.24 2.45
CA ARG A 59 15.17 8.78 1.24
C ARG A 59 16.24 9.83 1.56
N GLY A 60 16.06 10.60 2.63
CA GLY A 60 17.04 11.58 3.10
C GLY A 60 18.35 10.98 3.64
N VAL A 61 18.31 9.75 4.16
CA VAL A 61 19.49 9.06 4.75
C VAL A 61 20.07 7.97 3.86
N ARG A 62 19.25 7.35 3.00
CA ARG A 62 19.63 6.25 2.11
C ARG A 62 18.97 6.42 0.73
N PRO A 63 19.39 7.42 -0.07
CA PRO A 63 18.77 7.73 -1.36
C PRO A 63 18.82 6.56 -2.35
N ASP A 64 19.84 5.70 -2.27
CA ASP A 64 20.02 4.55 -3.18
C ASP A 64 19.27 3.29 -2.72
N SER A 65 18.50 3.37 -1.63
CA SER A 65 17.76 2.21 -1.11
C SER A 65 16.35 2.13 -1.70
N ASN A 66 16.05 0.97 -2.30
CA ASN A 66 14.69 0.62 -2.77
C ASN A 66 13.65 0.51 -1.64
N ALA A 67 14.08 0.55 -0.37
CA ALA A 67 13.17 0.47 0.77
C ALA A 67 12.23 1.68 0.85
N SER A 68 12.68 2.88 0.44
CA SER A 68 11.81 4.06 0.38
C SER A 68 10.67 3.88 -0.64
N TYR A 69 10.99 3.35 -1.81
CA TYR A 69 10.02 3.02 -2.85
C TYR A 69 9.04 1.91 -2.41
N LEU A 70 9.51 0.89 -1.68
CA LEU A 70 8.62 -0.12 -1.09
C LEU A 70 7.63 0.48 -0.09
N LEU A 71 8.06 1.44 0.74
CA LEU A 71 7.17 2.15 1.65
C LEU A 71 6.14 2.99 0.88
N GLU A 72 6.53 3.62 -0.22
CA GLU A 72 5.62 4.33 -1.13
C GLU A 72 4.58 3.40 -1.78
N LEU A 73 4.97 2.19 -2.20
CA LEU A 73 4.03 1.19 -2.71
C LEU A 73 3.04 0.71 -1.63
N ILE A 74 3.49 0.55 -0.38
CA ILE A 74 2.60 0.22 0.73
C ILE A 74 1.62 1.37 0.98
N ALA A 75 2.10 2.61 1.02
CA ALA A 75 1.25 3.78 1.18
C ALA A 75 0.22 3.90 0.05
N PHE A 76 0.66 3.67 -1.20
CA PHE A 76 -0.20 3.64 -2.38
C PHE A 76 -1.30 2.60 -2.24
N GLU A 77 -0.96 1.36 -1.84
CA GLU A 77 -1.95 0.31 -1.63
C GLU A 77 -2.98 0.68 -0.55
N LEU A 78 -2.52 1.22 0.58
CA LEU A 78 -3.39 1.61 1.69
C LEU A 78 -4.33 2.76 1.30
N LEU A 79 -3.82 3.79 0.63
CA LEU A 79 -4.65 4.89 0.14
C LEU A 79 -5.66 4.42 -0.91
N LEU A 80 -5.23 3.60 -1.87
CA LEU A 80 -6.10 3.09 -2.93
C LEU A 80 -7.23 2.22 -2.34
N LYS A 81 -6.91 1.37 -1.35
CA LYS A 81 -7.91 0.59 -0.60
C LYS A 81 -8.83 1.51 0.19
N PHE A 82 -8.29 2.52 0.89
CA PHE A 82 -9.09 3.48 1.65
C PHE A 82 -10.13 4.15 0.75
N VAL A 83 -9.70 4.68 -0.41
CA VAL A 83 -10.60 5.34 -1.36
C VAL A 83 -11.63 4.34 -1.89
N ALA A 84 -11.23 3.11 -2.26
CA ALA A 84 -12.16 2.10 -2.76
C ALA A 84 -13.23 1.68 -1.73
N TYR A 85 -12.88 1.60 -0.45
CA TYR A 85 -13.81 1.26 0.61
C TYR A 85 -14.67 2.43 1.08
N ALA A 86 -14.14 3.66 1.03
CA ALA A 86 -14.89 4.87 1.37
C ALA A 86 -15.82 5.33 0.24
N ALA A 87 -15.46 5.05 -1.02
CA ALA A 87 -16.29 5.34 -2.20
C ALA A 87 -17.44 4.38 -2.41
N GLU A 88 -17.23 3.12 -2.08
CA GLU A 88 -18.22 2.09 -2.25
C GLU A 88 -18.23 1.21 -0.99
N PRO A 89 -19.01 1.58 0.05
CA PRO A 89 -19.08 0.82 1.29
C PRO A 89 -19.51 -0.65 1.09
N ALA A 90 -20.20 -0.97 -0.01
CA ALA A 90 -20.52 -2.36 -0.35
C ALA A 90 -19.26 -3.22 -0.55
N ASN A 91 -18.11 -2.64 -0.90
CA ASN A 91 -16.82 -3.34 -0.98
C ASN A 91 -16.39 -3.92 0.39
N ILE A 92 -16.71 -3.23 1.50
CA ILE A 92 -16.47 -3.73 2.86
C ILE A 92 -17.43 -4.88 3.17
N GLU A 93 -18.70 -4.71 2.83
CA GLU A 93 -19.77 -5.67 3.17
C GLU A 93 -19.59 -7.01 2.46
N ARG A 94 -19.16 -6.95 1.20
CA ARG A 94 -18.83 -8.14 0.40
C ARG A 94 -17.51 -8.80 0.82
N LYS A 95 -16.82 -8.25 1.82
CA LYS A 95 -15.48 -8.66 2.26
C LYS A 95 -14.54 -8.83 1.06
N LYS A 96 -14.62 -7.90 0.09
CA LYS A 96 -13.87 -8.01 -1.16
C LYS A 96 -12.38 -7.96 -0.81
N SER A 97 -11.71 -9.11 -0.92
CA SER A 97 -10.28 -9.22 -0.72
C SER A 97 -9.58 -8.86 -2.01
N PHE A 98 -8.94 -7.72 -2.02
CA PHE A 98 -8.19 -7.26 -3.17
C PHE A 98 -6.74 -7.76 -3.21
N ARG A 99 -6.25 -8.38 -2.12
CA ARG A 99 -4.82 -8.71 -1.94
C ARG A 99 -3.94 -7.49 -2.29
N HIS A 100 -2.93 -7.66 -3.15
CA HIS A 100 -2.02 -6.64 -3.67
C HIS A 100 -2.28 -6.33 -5.16
N ASP A 101 -3.48 -6.64 -5.65
CA ASP A 101 -3.86 -6.48 -7.06
C ASP A 101 -4.38 -5.06 -7.30
N TYR A 102 -3.47 -4.17 -7.66
CA TYR A 102 -3.76 -2.74 -7.81
C TYR A 102 -4.82 -2.46 -8.86
N ARG A 103 -4.82 -3.22 -9.97
CA ARG A 103 -5.86 -3.14 -11.00
C ARG A 103 -7.23 -3.47 -10.42
N LYS A 104 -7.37 -4.60 -9.69
CA LYS A 104 -8.67 -4.97 -9.09
C LYS A 104 -9.17 -3.98 -8.05
N ILE A 105 -8.28 -3.33 -7.29
CA ILE A 105 -8.70 -2.29 -6.34
C ILE A 105 -9.17 -1.06 -7.12
N PHE A 106 -8.40 -0.62 -8.11
CA PHE A 106 -8.71 0.56 -8.91
C PHE A 106 -10.02 0.39 -9.70
N ASP A 107 -10.21 -0.76 -10.34
CA ASP A 107 -11.43 -1.07 -11.11
C ASP A 107 -12.67 -1.21 -10.21
N ALA A 108 -12.50 -1.33 -8.89
CA ALA A 108 -13.60 -1.34 -7.92
C ALA A 108 -14.05 0.07 -7.48
N LEU A 109 -13.33 1.11 -7.89
CA LEU A 109 -13.73 2.49 -7.69
C LEU A 109 -14.87 2.87 -8.65
N PRO A 110 -15.79 3.76 -8.24
CA PRO A 110 -16.70 4.42 -9.17
C PRO A 110 -15.94 5.06 -10.35
N LEU A 111 -16.53 5.02 -11.55
CA LEU A 111 -15.85 5.49 -12.78
C LEU A 111 -15.43 6.95 -12.68
N ASP A 112 -16.25 7.81 -12.09
CA ASP A 112 -15.91 9.23 -11.89
C ASP A 112 -14.66 9.38 -11.03
N VAL A 113 -14.51 8.58 -9.97
CA VAL A 113 -13.33 8.57 -9.10
C VAL A 113 -12.09 8.09 -9.85
N GLN A 114 -12.23 7.04 -10.67
CA GLN A 114 -11.14 6.56 -11.53
C GLN A 114 -10.64 7.67 -12.47
N HIS A 115 -11.57 8.37 -13.13
CA HIS A 115 -11.24 9.46 -14.03
C HIS A 115 -10.59 10.63 -13.30
N ARG A 116 -11.11 11.04 -12.14
CA ARG A 116 -10.51 12.11 -11.32
C ARG A 116 -9.09 11.78 -10.89
N LEU A 117 -8.84 10.55 -10.44
CA LEU A 117 -7.50 10.13 -10.00
C LEU A 117 -6.49 10.19 -11.15
N LEU A 118 -6.83 9.64 -12.32
CA LEU A 118 -5.93 9.66 -13.48
C LEU A 118 -5.72 11.08 -14.03
N ALA A 119 -6.79 11.89 -14.08
CA ALA A 119 -6.69 13.28 -14.51
C ALA A 119 -5.79 14.09 -13.57
N SER A 120 -6.03 14.02 -12.25
CA SER A 120 -5.24 14.71 -11.22
C SER A 120 -3.76 14.27 -11.23
N ALA A 121 -3.51 12.97 -11.37
CA ALA A 121 -2.15 12.45 -11.52
C ALA A 121 -1.48 12.99 -12.79
N GLY A 122 -2.19 12.97 -13.92
CA GLY A 122 -1.70 13.47 -15.21
C GLY A 122 -1.44 14.98 -15.22
N GLU A 123 -2.30 15.79 -14.59
CA GLU A 123 -2.07 17.22 -14.40
C GLU A 123 -0.80 17.49 -13.59
N ARG A 124 -0.50 16.61 -12.63
CA ARG A 124 0.67 16.75 -11.76
C ARG A 124 1.99 16.41 -12.45
N ILE A 125 1.99 15.40 -13.33
CA ILE A 125 3.24 14.83 -13.89
C ILE A 125 3.38 15.00 -15.41
N GLY A 126 2.34 15.48 -16.10
CA GLY A 126 2.31 15.57 -17.56
C GLY A 126 2.08 14.23 -18.26
N PRO A 127 2.40 14.13 -19.57
CA PRO A 127 2.35 12.88 -20.31
C PRO A 127 3.18 11.79 -19.61
N SER A 128 2.59 10.62 -19.38
CA SER A 128 3.17 9.57 -18.55
C SER A 128 2.70 8.18 -18.95
N ALA A 129 3.30 7.14 -18.37
CA ALA A 129 2.90 5.76 -18.62
C ALA A 129 1.50 5.42 -18.07
N LEU A 130 0.86 6.30 -17.30
CA LEU A 130 -0.51 6.11 -16.81
C LEU A 130 -1.57 6.05 -17.92
N SER A 131 -1.25 6.45 -19.15
CA SER A 131 -2.11 6.18 -20.32
C SER A 131 -2.32 4.67 -20.53
N ASP A 132 -1.36 3.85 -20.11
CA ASP A 132 -1.44 2.39 -19.98
C ASP A 132 -1.31 1.98 -18.50
N ARG A 133 -2.27 2.43 -17.69
CA ARG A 133 -2.29 2.18 -16.23
C ARG A 133 -2.17 0.70 -15.86
N ASP A 134 -2.74 -0.19 -16.67
CA ASP A 134 -2.78 -1.62 -16.37
C ASP A 134 -1.38 -2.21 -16.38
N ARG A 135 -0.54 -1.77 -17.31
CA ARG A 135 0.87 -2.12 -17.35
C ARG A 135 1.65 -1.58 -16.16
N VAL A 136 1.47 -0.29 -15.84
CA VAL A 136 2.13 0.35 -14.68
C VAL A 136 1.77 -0.38 -13.38
N PHE A 137 0.49 -0.72 -13.19
CA PHE A 137 0.03 -1.47 -12.03
C PHE A 137 0.61 -2.88 -11.97
N ALA A 138 0.74 -3.57 -13.10
CA ALA A 138 1.37 -4.88 -13.15
C ALA A 138 2.84 -4.82 -12.72
N ASP A 139 3.59 -3.82 -13.21
CA ASP A 139 4.99 -3.60 -12.82
C ASP A 139 5.11 -3.28 -11.32
N TRP A 140 4.23 -2.43 -10.77
CA TRP A 140 4.21 -2.14 -9.33
C TRP A 140 3.88 -3.34 -8.47
N THR A 141 2.90 -4.17 -8.87
CA THR A 141 2.59 -5.42 -8.15
C THR A 141 3.80 -6.36 -8.16
N ALA A 142 4.48 -6.49 -9.31
CA ALA A 142 5.70 -7.29 -9.41
C ALA A 142 6.83 -6.74 -8.52
N ASN A 143 7.00 -5.41 -8.45
CA ASN A 143 7.98 -4.77 -7.57
C ASN A 143 7.66 -4.99 -6.09
N PHE A 144 6.39 -4.85 -5.70
CA PHE A 144 5.96 -5.05 -4.31
C PHE A 144 6.36 -6.44 -3.80
N ASP A 145 6.24 -7.45 -4.65
CA ASP A 145 6.64 -8.80 -4.31
C ASP A 145 8.16 -8.99 -4.36
N GLY A 146 8.78 -8.63 -5.48
CA GLY A 146 10.18 -8.97 -5.77
C GLY A 146 11.22 -8.13 -5.04
N LEU A 147 10.94 -6.87 -4.70
CA LEU A 147 11.92 -6.01 -4.02
C LEU A 147 12.14 -6.36 -2.54
N ARG A 148 11.27 -7.20 -1.95
CA ARG A 148 11.46 -7.72 -0.59
C ARG A 148 12.57 -8.78 -0.52
N TYR A 149 12.71 -9.54 -1.60
CA TYR A 149 13.70 -10.61 -1.73
C TYR A 149 14.38 -10.51 -3.09
N PRO A 150 15.12 -9.41 -3.37
CA PRO A 150 15.68 -9.17 -4.69
C PRO A 150 16.67 -10.26 -5.10
N PHE A 151 17.32 -10.92 -4.12
CA PHE A 151 18.23 -12.04 -4.38
C PHE A 151 17.54 -13.24 -5.05
N GLU A 152 16.23 -13.46 -4.83
CA GLU A 152 15.49 -14.56 -5.50
C GLU A 152 15.41 -14.34 -7.02
N LYS A 153 15.45 -13.10 -7.50
CA LYS A 153 15.48 -12.78 -8.93
C LYS A 153 16.84 -13.04 -9.58
N TYR A 154 17.88 -13.18 -8.78
CA TYR A 154 19.26 -13.35 -9.21
C TYR A 154 19.89 -14.61 -8.61
N GLU A 155 19.09 -15.58 -8.17
CA GLU A 155 19.58 -16.80 -7.50
C GLU A 155 20.56 -17.60 -8.39
N GLY A 156 20.40 -17.51 -9.71
CA GLY A 156 21.28 -18.16 -10.68
C GLY A 156 22.52 -17.37 -11.08
N ASP A 157 22.67 -16.11 -10.64
CA ASP A 157 23.78 -15.25 -11.02
C ASP A 157 24.97 -15.44 -10.05
N THR A 158 26.17 -15.55 -10.59
CA THR A 158 27.41 -15.28 -9.85
C THR A 158 27.52 -13.77 -9.53
N ALA A 159 28.41 -13.41 -8.60
CA ALA A 159 28.63 -12.00 -8.26
C ALA A 159 29.10 -11.18 -9.48
N GLU A 160 29.94 -11.77 -10.32
CA GLU A 160 30.44 -11.19 -11.56
C GLU A 160 29.32 -11.02 -12.59
N GLU A 161 28.46 -12.03 -12.77
CA GLU A 161 27.32 -11.95 -13.69
C GLU A 161 26.29 -10.89 -13.25
N TYR A 162 25.99 -10.82 -11.95
CA TYR A 162 25.11 -9.82 -11.39
C TYR A 162 25.62 -8.39 -11.68
N ALA A 163 26.91 -8.15 -11.46
CA ALA A 163 27.54 -6.86 -11.75
C ALA A 163 27.58 -6.56 -13.26
N ALA A 164 27.92 -7.57 -14.08
CA ALA A 164 28.01 -7.42 -15.53
C ALA A 164 26.65 -7.11 -16.16
N ARG A 165 25.56 -7.71 -15.66
CA ARG A 165 24.19 -7.49 -16.13
C ARG A 165 23.79 -6.01 -16.04
N GLY A 166 24.05 -5.37 -14.91
CA GLY A 166 23.76 -3.94 -14.73
C GLY A 166 24.56 -3.06 -15.71
N ASN A 167 25.85 -3.33 -15.86
CA ASN A 167 26.71 -2.59 -16.80
C ASN A 167 26.30 -2.80 -18.26
N GLN A 168 25.92 -4.03 -18.62
CA GLN A 168 25.44 -4.35 -19.97
C GLN A 168 24.14 -3.61 -20.26
N TRP A 169 23.19 -3.61 -19.33
CA TRP A 169 21.93 -2.88 -19.47
C TRP A 169 22.16 -1.38 -19.66
N LEU A 170 23.04 -0.77 -18.84
CA LEU A 170 23.40 0.64 -18.98
C LEU A 170 24.11 0.93 -20.32
N SER A 171 25.05 0.09 -20.74
CA SER A 171 25.74 0.27 -22.03
C SER A 171 24.82 0.08 -23.25
N ALA A 172 23.76 -0.71 -23.11
CA ALA A 172 22.69 -0.85 -24.11
C ALA A 172 21.66 0.30 -24.10
N GLY A 173 21.89 1.34 -23.29
CA GLY A 173 21.04 2.53 -23.21
C GLY A 173 19.98 2.49 -22.10
N GLY A 174 19.99 1.48 -21.23
CA GLY A 174 19.14 1.42 -20.05
C GLY A 174 17.65 1.36 -20.37
N CYS A 175 17.27 0.59 -21.41
CA CYS A 175 15.88 0.46 -21.82
C CYS A 175 15.01 -0.07 -20.66
N LEU A 176 13.98 0.68 -20.27
CA LEU A 176 13.09 0.32 -19.17
C LEU A 176 12.42 -1.05 -19.40
N GLU A 177 12.17 -1.39 -20.66
CA GLU A 177 11.50 -2.64 -21.02
C GLU A 177 12.34 -3.88 -20.74
N ASP A 178 13.66 -3.73 -20.69
CA ASP A 178 14.58 -4.82 -20.40
C ASP A 178 14.94 -4.90 -18.92
N ALA A 179 14.46 -3.95 -18.09
CA ALA A 179 14.73 -3.93 -16.66
C ALA A 179 13.95 -5.00 -15.91
N MET A 180 14.63 -5.69 -14.98
CA MET A 180 14.01 -6.67 -14.07
C MET A 180 12.95 -6.03 -13.15
N PHE A 181 13.23 -4.81 -12.70
CA PHE A 181 12.34 -4.02 -11.87
C PHE A 181 12.06 -2.69 -12.57
N ARG A 182 10.78 -2.43 -12.87
CA ARG A 182 10.34 -1.21 -13.56
C ARG A 182 9.60 -0.32 -12.58
N PHE A 183 10.23 0.78 -12.16
CA PHE A 183 9.78 1.53 -10.98
C PHE A 183 8.63 2.51 -11.26
N HIS A 184 8.57 3.13 -12.44
CA HIS A 184 7.60 4.20 -12.77
C HIS A 184 7.44 5.25 -11.65
N PRO A 185 8.55 5.89 -11.20
CA PRO A 185 8.53 6.71 -9.98
C PRO A 185 7.69 7.99 -10.13
N GLN A 186 7.60 8.54 -11.35
CA GLN A 186 6.78 9.74 -11.61
C GLN A 186 5.29 9.39 -11.55
N GLU A 187 4.90 8.25 -12.12
CA GLU A 187 3.54 7.75 -12.08
C GLU A 187 3.11 7.44 -10.65
N LEU A 188 4.00 6.85 -9.83
CA LEU A 188 3.70 6.56 -8.42
C LEU A 188 3.53 7.86 -7.63
N PHE A 189 4.40 8.84 -7.87
CA PHE A 189 4.29 10.18 -7.28
C PHE A 189 2.96 10.86 -7.64
N GLY A 190 2.58 10.87 -8.93
CA GLY A 190 1.32 11.46 -9.39
C GLY A 190 0.10 10.78 -8.79
N MET A 191 0.10 9.44 -8.74
CA MET A 191 -0.99 8.67 -8.16
C MET A 191 -1.10 8.85 -6.64
N LEU A 192 0.03 8.87 -5.91
CA LEU A 192 0.04 9.17 -4.47
C LEU A 192 -0.49 10.56 -4.18
N TYR A 193 -0.13 11.56 -4.98
CA TYR A 193 -0.68 12.90 -4.88
C TYR A 193 -2.21 12.89 -5.04
N ALA A 194 -2.71 12.34 -6.15
CA ALA A 194 -4.15 12.30 -6.44
C ALA A 194 -4.94 11.53 -5.36
N LEU A 195 -4.42 10.39 -4.92
CA LEU A 195 -5.03 9.58 -3.87
C LEU A 195 -5.08 10.29 -2.52
N ARG A 196 -4.06 11.06 -2.15
CA ARG A 196 -4.08 11.83 -0.90
C ARG A 196 -5.16 12.90 -0.91
N VAL A 197 -5.34 13.60 -2.03
CA VAL A 197 -6.39 14.61 -2.19
C VAL A 197 -7.78 13.95 -2.05
N GLU A 198 -8.05 12.92 -2.86
CA GLU A 198 -9.33 12.20 -2.83
C GLU A 198 -9.59 11.54 -1.45
N ALA A 199 -8.55 11.00 -0.81
CA ALA A 199 -8.68 10.39 0.51
C ALA A 199 -9.03 11.43 1.59
N GLN A 200 -8.43 12.62 1.53
CA GLN A 200 -8.70 13.70 2.46
C GLN A 200 -10.17 14.18 2.35
N GLU A 201 -10.69 14.34 1.14
CA GLU A 201 -12.08 14.72 0.91
C GLU A 201 -13.05 13.68 1.50
N ARG A 202 -12.77 12.40 1.27
CA ARG A 202 -13.58 11.30 1.81
C ARG A 202 -13.51 11.20 3.32
N LEU A 203 -12.33 11.44 3.89
CA LEU A 203 -12.16 11.45 5.34
C LEU A 203 -13.03 12.53 6.01
N GLN A 204 -13.16 13.70 5.39
CA GLN A 204 -14.05 14.76 5.87
C GLN A 204 -15.53 14.34 5.82
N GLN A 205 -15.94 13.64 4.77
CA GLN A 205 -17.31 13.12 4.65
C GLN A 205 -17.61 12.06 5.72
N LEU A 206 -16.62 11.26 6.14
CA LEU A 206 -16.75 10.28 7.24
C LEU A 206 -16.82 10.91 8.65
N GLN A 207 -16.68 12.23 8.77
CA GLN A 207 -16.80 12.96 10.03
C GLN A 207 -18.20 13.58 10.22
N GLN A 208 -19.01 13.62 9.16
CA GLN A 208 -20.40 14.09 9.15
C GLN A 208 -21.37 12.94 9.45
#